data_AF-A0A937XJ36-F1
#
_entry.id   AF-A0A937XJ36-F1
#
_cell.length_a   1.000
_cell.length_b   1.000
_cell.length_c   1.000
_cell.angle_alpha   90.00
_cell.angle_beta   90.00
_cell.angle_gamma   90.00
#
_symmetry.space_group_name_H-M   'P 1'
#
loop_
_entity.id
_entity.type
_entity.pdbx_description
1 polymer ?
#
loop_
_entity_poly.entity_id
_entity_poly.type
_entity_poly.pdbx_seq_one_letter_code
_entity_poly.pdbx_strand_id
1 'polypeptide(L)'
;MNTDNTKELRERLSRLQKDPPFVAQGLKVTFAEDLTRLLEVRGLKEAELARKLGANLGFVNSVLDTENKLTVETMARIALALDARITLRMLPREEAEHDARAQATLRELGGRGR
;
A
#
# COMPACT_ATOMS: atom_id res chain seq x y z
N MET A 1 4.97 30.26 8.33
CA MET A 1 4.67 28.86 8.71
C MET A 1 5.02 28.69 10.18
N ASN A 2 4.08 28.26 11.02
CA ASN A 2 4.29 28.16 12.47
C ASN A 2 5.23 26.99 12.81
N THR A 3 6.45 27.29 13.24
CA THR A 3 7.54 26.33 13.48
C THR A 3 7.27 25.38 14.65
N ASP A 4 6.42 25.78 15.60
CA ASP A 4 6.04 24.96 16.75
C ASP A 4 5.15 23.77 16.34
N ASN A 5 4.17 24.02 15.47
CA ASN A 5 3.26 23.00 14.97
C ASN A 5 4.01 21.92 14.16
N THR A 6 5.07 22.31 13.45
CA THR A 6 5.87 21.36 12.66
C THR A 6 6.72 20.43 13.53
N LYS A 7 7.19 20.89 14.70
CA LYS A 7 7.94 20.06 15.64
C LYS A 7 7.01 19.04 16.31
N GLU A 8 5.85 19.48 16.80
CA GLU A 8 4.87 18.61 17.44
C GLU A 8 4.37 17.50 16.50
N LEU A 9 4.09 17.85 15.23
CA LEU A 9 3.69 16.88 14.21
C LEU A 9 4.76 15.81 13.98
N ARG A 10 6.05 16.18 13.96
CA ARG A 10 7.15 15.22 13.81
C ARG A 10 7.27 14.28 15.01
N GLU A 11 7.11 14.79 16.22
CA GLU A 11 7.16 13.97 17.43
C GLU A 11 6.00 12.97 17.49
N ARG A 12 4.78 13.42 17.13
CA ARG A 12 3.61 12.55 17.00
C ARG A 12 3.81 11.48 15.93
N LEU A 13 4.32 11.86 14.76
CA LEU A 13 4.62 10.94 13.67
C LEU A 13 5.68 9.91 14.08
N SER A 14 6.75 10.34 14.76
CA SER A 14 7.81 9.45 15.26
C SER A 14 7.29 8.41 16.25
N ARG A 15 6.26 8.72 17.04
CA ARG A 15 5.62 7.74 17.93
C ARG A 15 4.78 6.74 17.13
N LEU A 16 3.95 7.21 16.20
CA LEU A 16 3.12 6.35 15.36
C LEU A 16 3.95 5.39 14.51
N GLN A 17 5.08 5.81 13.97
CA GLN A 17 5.97 4.93 13.19
C GLN A 17 6.57 3.75 13.99
N LYS A 18 6.43 3.75 15.32
CA LYS A 18 6.85 2.65 16.20
C LYS A 18 5.66 1.83 16.72
N ASP A 19 4.44 2.23 16.38
CA ASP A 19 3.21 1.57 16.80
C ASP A 19 2.87 0.43 15.82
N PRO A 20 2.82 -0.85 16.26
CA PRO A 20 2.61 -1.98 15.36
C PRO A 20 1.31 -1.90 14.52
N PRO A 21 0.15 -1.48 15.07
CA PRO A 21 -1.06 -1.22 14.28
C PRO A 21 -0.86 -0.19 13.16
N PHE A 22 -0.15 0.92 13.44
CA PHE A 22 0.15 1.94 12.44
C PHE A 22 1.03 1.38 11.32
N VAL A 23 2.09 0.62 11.66
CA VAL A 23 2.97 -0.02 10.68
C VAL A 23 2.19 -1.03 9.83
N ALA A 24 1.36 -1.87 10.46
CA ALA A 24 0.53 -2.83 9.75
C ALA A 24 -0.46 -2.15 8.80
N GLN A 25 -1.07 -1.03 9.22
CA GLN A 25 -1.97 -0.27 8.35
C GLN A 25 -1.22 0.33 7.15
N GLY A 26 0.00 0.84 7.36
CA GLY A 26 0.85 1.32 6.27
C GLY A 26 1.14 0.25 5.22
N LEU A 27 1.39 -1.00 5.63
CA LEU A 27 1.57 -2.12 4.71
C LEU A 27 0.31 -2.44 3.90
N LYS A 28 -0.88 -2.37 4.53
CA LYS A 28 -2.16 -2.57 3.84
C LYS A 28 -2.43 -1.48 2.82
N VAL A 29 -2.19 -0.22 3.16
CA VAL A 29 -2.32 0.93 2.25
C VAL A 29 -1.38 0.78 1.06
N THR A 30 -0.11 0.45 1.32
CA THR A 30 0.88 0.21 0.24
C THR A 30 0.40 -0.90 -0.71
N PHE A 31 -0.11 -2.00 -0.16
CA PHE A 31 -0.65 -3.09 -0.97
C PHE A 31 -1.87 -2.66 -1.79
N ALA A 32 -2.82 -1.91 -1.21
CA ALA A 32 -4.00 -1.42 -1.90
C ALA A 32 -3.64 -0.46 -3.04
N GLU A 33 -2.67 0.44 -2.84
CA GLU A 33 -2.14 1.31 -3.90
C GLU A 33 -1.52 0.52 -5.05
N ASP A 34 -0.70 -0.49 -4.74
CA ASP A 34 -0.06 -1.33 -5.73
C ASP A 34 -1.09 -2.16 -6.51
N LEU A 35 -2.13 -2.65 -5.84
CA LEU A 35 -3.26 -3.34 -6.45
C LEU A 35 -4.02 -2.41 -7.41
N THR A 36 -4.41 -1.21 -6.97
CA THR A 36 -5.10 -0.22 -7.81
C THR A 36 -4.27 0.10 -9.06
N ARG A 37 -2.97 0.38 -8.89
CA ARG A 37 -2.07 0.64 -10.01
C ARG A 37 -1.98 -0.55 -10.97
N LEU A 38 -1.91 -1.77 -10.45
CA LEU A 38 -1.85 -2.97 -11.28
C LEU A 38 -3.13 -3.16 -12.09
N LEU A 39 -4.29 -2.90 -11.49
CA LEU A 39 -5.58 -2.92 -12.19
C LEU A 39 -5.61 -1.88 -13.32
N GLU A 40 -5.19 -0.65 -13.05
CA GLU A 40 -5.10 0.44 -14.04
C GLU A 40 -4.16 0.08 -15.21
N VAL A 41 -2.95 -0.38 -14.91
CA VAL A 41 -1.94 -0.75 -15.93
C VAL A 41 -2.45 -1.90 -16.82
N ARG A 42 -3.22 -2.83 -16.26
CA ARG A 42 -3.78 -3.97 -16.98
C ARG A 42 -5.17 -3.72 -17.56
N GLY A 43 -5.74 -2.52 -17.38
CA GLY A 43 -7.09 -2.18 -17.82
C GLY A 43 -8.21 -3.01 -17.16
N LEU A 44 -7.96 -3.57 -15.98
CA LEU A 44 -8.90 -4.41 -15.25
C LEU A 44 -9.78 -3.55 -14.34
N LYS A 45 -11.09 -3.85 -14.28
CA LYS A 45 -11.99 -3.23 -13.29
C LYS A 45 -12.11 -4.06 -12.03
N GLU A 46 -12.51 -3.43 -10.92
CA GLU A 46 -12.76 -4.10 -9.62
C GLU A 46 -13.74 -5.27 -9.73
N ALA A 47 -14.80 -5.12 -10.54
CA ALA A 47 -15.75 -6.20 -10.80
C ALA A 47 -15.12 -7.42 -11.48
N GLU A 48 -14.08 -7.21 -12.29
CA GLU A 48 -13.36 -8.29 -12.97
C GLU A 48 -12.39 -8.99 -12.02
N LEU A 49 -11.76 -8.22 -11.12
CA LEU A 49 -11.01 -8.77 -10.01
C LEU A 49 -11.89 -9.65 -9.12
N ALA A 50 -13.10 -9.18 -8.76
CA ALA A 50 -14.06 -9.96 -7.98
C ALA A 50 -14.39 -11.30 -8.67
N ARG A 51 -14.65 -11.28 -9.98
CA ARG A 51 -14.88 -12.50 -10.79
C ARG A 51 -13.67 -13.43 -10.78
N LYS A 52 -12.45 -12.91 -10.97
CA LYS A 52 -11.20 -13.71 -10.96
C LYS A 52 -10.94 -14.34 -9.59
N LEU A 53 -11.33 -13.67 -8.51
CA LEU A 53 -11.17 -14.14 -7.14
C LEU A 53 -12.27 -15.11 -6.69
N GLY A 54 -13.36 -15.24 -7.46
CA GLY A 54 -14.57 -15.92 -6.99
C GLY A 54 -15.18 -15.23 -5.75
N ALA A 55 -15.00 -13.92 -5.63
CA ALA A 55 -15.43 -13.11 -4.50
C ALA A 55 -16.52 -12.10 -4.90
N ASN A 56 -17.18 -11.50 -3.91
CA ASN A 56 -18.13 -10.42 -4.17
C ASN A 56 -17.42 -9.05 -4.29
N LEU A 57 -18.09 -8.06 -4.87
CA LEU A 57 -17.54 -6.72 -5.06
C LEU A 57 -17.27 -6.01 -3.72
N GLY A 58 -18.09 -6.25 -2.69
CA GLY A 58 -17.88 -5.70 -1.35
C GLY A 58 -16.57 -6.16 -0.71
N PHE A 59 -16.16 -7.40 -0.96
CA PHE A 59 -14.86 -7.92 -0.55
C PHE A 59 -13.73 -7.15 -1.22
N VAL A 60 -13.80 -6.95 -2.55
CA VAL A 60 -12.79 -6.18 -3.29
C VAL A 60 -12.72 -4.74 -2.78
N ASN A 61 -13.87 -4.07 -2.60
CA ASN A 61 -13.91 -2.70 -2.08
C ASN A 61 -13.30 -2.64 -0.67
N SER A 62 -13.56 -3.63 0.17
CA SER A 62 -13.01 -3.65 1.52
C SER A 62 -11.50 -3.87 1.57
N VAL A 63 -10.92 -4.50 0.55
CA VAL A 63 -9.46 -4.61 0.40
C VAL A 63 -8.87 -3.26 0.00
N LEU A 64 -9.55 -2.53 -0.89
CA LEU A 64 -9.11 -1.22 -1.40
C LEU A 64 -9.30 -0.09 -0.39
N ASP A 65 -10.34 -0.17 0.45
CA ASP A 65 -10.64 0.82 1.49
C ASP A 65 -9.75 0.66 2.73
N THR A 66 -9.00 -0.45 2.83
CA THR A 66 -8.01 -0.75 3.89
C THR A 66 -8.54 -0.81 5.33
N GLU A 67 -9.82 -0.52 5.57
CA GLU A 67 -10.46 -0.60 6.89
C GLU A 67 -10.61 -2.04 7.40
N ASN A 68 -10.54 -3.03 6.50
CA ASN A 68 -10.82 -4.42 6.85
C ASN A 68 -9.61 -5.19 7.42
N LYS A 69 -9.89 -6.38 7.97
CA LYS A 69 -8.88 -7.36 8.41
C LYS A 69 -8.18 -8.01 7.22
N LEU A 70 -7.44 -7.22 6.45
CA LEU A 70 -6.60 -7.71 5.37
C LEU A 70 -5.41 -8.47 5.95
N THR A 71 -5.30 -9.76 5.62
CA THR A 71 -4.19 -10.63 6.06
C THR A 71 -3.19 -10.81 4.93
N VAL A 72 -1.96 -11.23 5.28
CA VAL A 72 -0.93 -11.59 4.28
C VAL A 72 -1.42 -12.72 3.36
N GLU A 73 -2.19 -13.67 3.88
CA GLU A 73 -2.78 -14.74 3.08
C GLU A 73 -3.76 -14.20 2.04
N THR A 74 -4.63 -13.26 2.43
CA THR A 74 -5.55 -12.59 1.50
C THR A 74 -4.78 -11.83 0.41
N MET A 75 -3.73 -11.09 0.79
CA MET A 75 -2.88 -10.38 -0.17
C MET A 75 -2.25 -11.36 -1.18
N ALA A 76 -1.68 -12.47 -0.70
CA ALA A 76 -1.07 -13.50 -1.55
C ALA A 76 -2.07 -14.13 -2.51
N ARG A 77 -3.29 -14.46 -2.05
CA ARG A 77 -4.37 -14.96 -2.91
C ARG A 77 -4.71 -14.00 -4.03
N ILE A 78 -4.77 -12.70 -3.74
CA ILE A 78 -5.05 -11.67 -4.75
C ILE A 78 -3.93 -11.59 -5.78
N ALA A 79 -2.67 -11.59 -5.32
CA ALA A 79 -1.52 -11.55 -6.21
C ALA A 79 -1.49 -12.76 -7.15
N LEU A 80 -1.74 -13.97 -6.64
CA LEU A 80 -1.81 -15.18 -7.47
C LEU A 80 -2.95 -15.14 -8.50
N ALA A 81 -4.14 -14.67 -8.11
CA ALA A 81 -5.27 -14.52 -9.04
C ALA A 81 -5.00 -13.51 -10.17
N LEU A 82 -4.06 -12.59 -9.93
CA LEU A 82 -3.60 -11.60 -10.89
C LEU A 82 -2.29 -12.00 -11.56
N ASP A 83 -1.74 -13.21 -11.37
CA ASP A 83 -0.41 -13.56 -11.89
C ASP A 83 0.63 -12.45 -11.59
N ALA A 84 0.68 -12.07 -10.32
CA ALA A 84 1.54 -11.05 -9.76
C ALA A 84 2.28 -11.59 -8.54
N ARG A 85 3.33 -10.87 -8.13
CA ARG A 85 4.17 -11.25 -6.99
C ARG A 85 4.19 -10.15 -5.95
N ILE A 86 3.95 -10.51 -4.69
CA ILE A 86 4.21 -9.65 -3.54
C ILE A 86 5.63 -9.89 -3.05
N THR A 87 6.32 -8.81 -2.70
CA THR A 87 7.65 -8.87 -2.08
C THR A 87 7.60 -8.12 -0.76
N LEU A 88 7.73 -8.85 0.35
CA LEU A 88 7.87 -8.27 1.69
C LEU A 88 9.34 -8.36 2.09
N ARG A 89 9.96 -7.23 2.44
CA ARG A 89 11.35 -7.15 2.88
C ARG A 89 11.42 -6.51 4.26
N MET A 90 12.31 -7.03 5.09
CA MET A 90 12.71 -6.40 6.35
C MET A 90 14.10 -5.80 6.13
N LEU A 91 14.22 -4.50 6.37
CA LEU A 91 15.45 -3.75 6.19
C LEU A 91 15.79 -3.01 7.50
N PRO A 92 17.08 -2.71 7.77
CA PRO A 92 17.44 -1.72 8.77
C PRO A 92 16.70 -0.40 8.52
N ARG A 93 16.35 0.34 9.58
CA ARG A 93 15.53 1.56 9.46
C ARG A 93 16.15 2.61 8.54
N GLU A 94 17.47 2.76 8.61
CA GLU A 94 18.26 3.68 7.78
C GLU A 94 18.11 3.35 6.28
N GLU A 95 18.16 2.06 5.94
CA GLU A 95 17.96 1.58 4.57
C GLU A 95 16.51 1.69 4.13
N ALA A 96 15.55 1.42 5.01
CA ALA A 96 14.12 1.54 4.71
C ALA A 96 13.72 2.98 4.37
N GLU A 97 14.27 3.97 5.08
CA GLU A 97 14.04 5.39 4.80
C GLU A 97 14.64 5.81 3.45
N HIS A 98 15.78 5.24 3.06
CA HIS A 98 16.39 5.48 1.76
C HIS A 98 15.61 4.80 0.62
N ASP A 99 15.18 3.56 0.82
CA ASP A 99 14.35 2.81 -0.13
C ASP A 99 13.00 3.51 -0.36
N ALA A 100 12.34 3.97 0.70
CA ALA A 100 11.10 4.72 0.60
C ALA A 100 11.26 6.04 -0.19
N ARG A 101 12.36 6.78 0.04
CA ARG A 101 12.67 8.01 -0.72
C ARG A 101 12.95 7.71 -2.19
N ALA A 102 13.77 6.70 -2.48
CA ALA A 102 14.08 6.30 -3.84
C ALA A 102 12.81 5.87 -4.60
N GLN A 103 11.93 5.10 -3.94
CA GLN A 103 10.64 4.71 -4.50
C GLN A 103 9.73 5.93 -4.72
N ALA A 104 9.68 6.88 -3.80
CA ALA A 104 8.89 8.11 -3.97
C ALA A 104 9.38 8.95 -5.17
N THR A 105 10.70 9.12 -5.31
CA THR A 105 11.29 9.82 -6.47
C THR A 105 10.98 9.11 -7.79
N LEU A 106 11.08 7.79 -7.85
CA LEU A 106 10.72 7.03 -9.04
C LEU A 106 9.21 7.13 -9.35
N ARG A 107 8.35 7.13 -8.33
CA ARG A 107 6.90 7.32 -8.46
C ARG A 107 6.56 8.70 -9.06
N GLU A 108 7.22 9.76 -8.60
CA GLU A 108 7.03 11.14 -9.10
C GLU A 108 7.48 11.31 -10.55
N LEU A 109 8.54 10.60 -10.96
CA LEU A 109 9.05 10.64 -12.33
C LEU A 109 8.21 9.79 -13.29
N GLY A 110 7.62 8.68 -12.82
CA GLY A 110 6.74 7.82 -13.62
C GLY A 110 5.34 8.39 -13.86
N GLY A 111 4.88 9.34 -13.04
CA GLY A 111 3.55 9.98 -13.14
C GLY A 111 3.41 11.08 -14.19
N ARG A 112 4.50 11.49 -14.87
CA ARG A 112 4.48 12.53 -15.91
C ARG A 112 4.24 12.03 -17.33
N GLY A 113 3.95 10.74 -17.50
CA GLY A 113 3.67 10.11 -18.79
C GLY A 113 2.21 9.70 -18.94
N ARG A 114 1.31 10.66 -19.10
CA ARG A 114 0.12 10.64 -19.98
C ARG A 114 -0.80 11.82 -19.71
#